data_AF-A0A7C3UM04-F1
#
_entry.id   AF-A0A7C3UM04-F1
#
_cell.length_a   1.000
_cell.length_b   1.000
_cell.length_c   1.000
_cell.angle_alpha   90.00
_cell.angle_beta   90.00
_cell.angle_gamma   90.00
#
_symmetry.space_group_name_H-M   'P 1'
#
loop_
_entity.id
_entity.type
_entity.pdbx_description
1 polymer ?
#
loop_
_entity_poly.entity_id
_entity_poly.type
_entity_poly.pdbx_seq_one_letter_code
_entity_poly.pdbx_strand_id
1 'polypeptide(L)'
;MNTRVKLTITLDGTILSRAKTVADQKHIPLSRLIENFLQFLVNPHVYCFKCGERFDSSNSKICLKCGWIICPKCGACGCGLSEETIAAVYHMRRVYEDLLAGKVKRE
;
A
#
# COMPACT_ATOMS: atom_id res chain seq x y z
N MET A 1 -18.39 18.87 8.56
CA MET A 1 -19.26 18.35 7.47
C MET A 1 -18.41 17.47 6.57
N ASN A 2 -18.75 16.20 6.38
CA ASN A 2 -18.06 15.33 5.41
C ASN A 2 -18.70 15.55 4.03
N THR A 3 -18.19 16.51 3.27
CA THR A 3 -18.68 16.82 1.93
C THR A 3 -18.19 15.79 0.93
N ARG A 4 -19.09 14.92 0.45
CA ARG A 4 -18.80 14.02 -0.67
C ARG A 4 -18.74 14.83 -1.97
N VAL A 5 -17.71 14.60 -2.77
CA VAL A 5 -17.51 15.22 -4.07
C VAL A 5 -17.49 14.15 -5.16
N LYS A 6 -17.86 14.52 -6.40
CA LYS A 6 -17.77 13.62 -7.55
C LYS A 6 -16.36 13.67 -8.13
N LEU A 7 -15.81 12.50 -8.45
CA LEU A 7 -14.56 12.35 -9.20
C LEU A 7 -14.90 11.88 -10.62
N THR A 8 -14.55 12.70 -11.62
CA THR A 8 -14.66 12.34 -13.04
C THR A 8 -13.27 12.05 -13.59
N ILE A 9 -13.05 10.82 -14.03
CA ILE A 9 -11.77 10.36 -14.59
C ILE A 9 -12.02 9.57 -15.86
N THR A 10 -11.10 9.68 -16.81
CA THR A 10 -11.11 8.89 -18.04
C THR A 10 -10.35 7.59 -17.78
N LEU A 11 -10.97 6.46 -18.11
CA LEU A 11 -10.41 5.12 -17.95
C LEU A 11 -10.64 4.33 -19.23
N ASP A 12 -9.80 3.31 -19.46
CA ASP A 12 -10.10 2.29 -20.46
C ASP A 12 -11.45 1.61 -20.14
N GLY A 13 -12.34 1.55 -21.13
CA GLY A 13 -13.70 1.05 -20.97
C GLY A 13 -13.75 -0.45 -20.62
N THR A 14 -12.80 -1.24 -21.13
CA THR A 14 -12.72 -2.67 -20.85
C THR A 14 -12.24 -2.93 -19.42
N ILE A 15 -11.29 -2.15 -18.94
CA ILE A 15 -10.81 -2.21 -17.55
C ILE A 15 -11.94 -1.82 -16.60
N LEU A 16 -12.65 -0.71 -16.86
CA LEU A 16 -13.74 -0.26 -16.01
C LEU A 16 -14.88 -1.30 -15.94
N SER A 17 -15.24 -1.90 -17.07
CA SER A 17 -16.29 -2.94 -17.11
C SER A 17 -15.90 -4.15 -16.26
N ARG A 18 -14.69 -4.69 -16.45
CA ARG A 18 -14.20 -5.84 -15.67
C ARG A 18 -14.07 -5.52 -14.19
N ALA A 19 -13.58 -4.33 -13.85
CA ALA A 19 -13.46 -3.88 -12.47
C ALA A 19 -14.83 -3.81 -11.77
N LYS A 20 -15.87 -3.31 -12.44
CA LYS A 20 -17.25 -3.31 -11.92
C LYS A 20 -17.75 -4.72 -11.63
N THR A 21 -17.61 -5.64 -12.58
CA THR A 21 -18.03 -7.05 -12.39
C THR A 21 -17.35 -7.69 -11.17
N VAL A 22 -16.03 -7.51 -11.01
CA VAL A 22 -15.29 -8.06 -9.87
C VAL A 22 -15.69 -7.38 -8.56
N ALA A 23 -15.93 -6.07 -8.58
CA ALA A 23 -16.35 -5.31 -7.41
C ALA A 23 -17.74 -5.76 -6.92
N ASP A 24 -18.66 -5.99 -7.85
CA ASP A 24 -20.01 -6.48 -7.57
C ASP A 24 -19.99 -7.90 -6.98
N GLN A 25 -19.16 -8.80 -7.52
CA GLN A 25 -18.95 -10.15 -6.95
C GLN A 25 -18.43 -10.11 -5.51
N LYS A 26 -17.60 -9.11 -5.19
CA LYS A 26 -17.07 -8.88 -3.85
C LYS A 26 -18.02 -8.08 -2.94
N HIS A 27 -19.16 -7.63 -3.45
CA HIS A 27 -20.12 -6.75 -2.76
C HIS A 27 -19.48 -5.45 -2.27
N ILE A 28 -18.55 -4.89 -3.05
CA ILE A 28 -17.85 -3.64 -2.72
C ILE A 28 -18.15 -2.62 -3.83
N PRO A 29 -18.68 -1.43 -3.51
CA PRO A 29 -18.89 -0.40 -4.53
C PRO A 29 -17.55 0.15 -5.03
N LEU A 30 -17.45 0.38 -6.35
CA LEU A 30 -16.22 0.87 -6.98
C LEU A 30 -15.71 2.18 -6.37
N SER A 31 -16.62 3.07 -5.95
CA SER A 31 -16.27 4.31 -5.25
C SER A 31 -15.49 4.05 -3.96
N ARG A 32 -15.80 2.98 -3.22
CA ARG A 32 -15.08 2.61 -2.00
C ARG A 32 -13.67 2.12 -2.30
N LEU A 33 -13.48 1.39 -3.39
CA LEU A 33 -12.14 0.95 -3.84
C LEU A 33 -11.28 2.15 -4.23
N ILE A 34 -11.83 3.08 -5.01
CA ILE A 34 -11.14 4.29 -5.43
C ILE A 34 -10.81 5.18 -4.21
N GLU A 35 -11.76 5.38 -3.30
CA GLU A 35 -11.54 6.16 -2.08
C GLU A 35 -10.46 5.54 -1.19
N ASN A 36 -10.47 4.21 -1.01
CA ASN A 36 -9.41 3.49 -0.28
C ASN A 36 -8.05 3.66 -0.94
N PHE A 37 -8.00 3.56 -2.28
CA PHE A 37 -6.76 3.77 -3.03
C PHE A 37 -6.24 5.20 -2.85
N LEU A 38 -7.09 6.22 -3.00
CA LEU A 38 -6.71 7.63 -2.81
C LEU A 38 -6.28 7.91 -1.37
N GLN A 39 -6.97 7.34 -0.38
CA GLN A 39 -6.59 7.46 1.03
C GLN A 39 -5.20 6.84 1.27
N PHE A 40 -4.94 5.66 0.71
CA PHE A 40 -3.64 5.00 0.81
C PHE A 40 -2.55 5.77 0.06
N LEU A 41 -2.86 6.31 -1.12
CA LEU A 41 -1.95 7.15 -1.90
C LEU A 41 -1.52 8.37 -1.08
N VAL A 42 -2.47 9.04 -0.40
CA VAL A 42 -2.20 10.24 0.43
C VAL A 42 -1.45 9.88 1.71
N ASN A 43 -1.87 8.83 2.40
CA ASN A 43 -1.25 8.37 3.64
C ASN A 43 -0.97 6.86 3.61
N PRO A 44 0.18 6.47 3.01
CA PRO A 44 0.54 5.08 2.90
C PRO A 44 0.89 4.51 4.27
N HIS A 45 0.42 3.29 4.51
CA HIS A 45 0.70 2.55 5.73
C HIS A 45 1.13 1.14 5.38
N VAL A 46 1.94 0.54 6.22
CA VAL A 46 2.41 -0.82 6.03
C VAL A 46 2.23 -1.60 7.32
N TYR A 47 2.25 -2.92 7.20
CA TYR A 47 2.25 -3.82 8.34
C TYR A 47 3.67 -4.33 8.57
N CYS A 48 4.10 -4.38 9.84
CA CYS A 48 5.37 -4.99 10.20
C CYS A 48 5.32 -6.49 9.88
N PHE A 49 6.22 -6.98 9.03
CA PHE A 49 6.33 -8.41 8.72
C PHE A 49 6.65 -9.28 9.95
N LYS A 50 7.18 -8.69 11.03
CA LYS A 50 7.56 -9.42 12.26
C LYS A 50 6.44 -9.41 13.32
N CYS A 51 5.88 -8.24 13.63
CA CYS A 51 4.94 -8.09 14.75
C CYS A 51 3.50 -7.75 14.32
N GLY A 52 3.24 -7.59 13.03
CA GLY A 52 1.91 -7.26 12.51
C GLY A 52 1.42 -5.84 12.80
N GLU A 53 2.22 -4.98 13.43
CA GLU A 53 1.82 -3.61 13.71
C GLU A 53 1.61 -2.81 12.42
N ARG A 54 0.50 -2.08 12.34
CA ARG A 54 0.20 -1.14 11.25
C ARG A 54 0.83 0.20 11.57
N PHE A 55 1.64 0.74 10.66
CA PHE A 55 2.24 2.06 10.85
C PHE A 55 2.37 2.83 9.55
N ASP A 56 2.41 4.15 9.68
CA ASP A 56 2.57 5.11 8.59
C ASP A 56 3.98 4.98 7.99
N SER A 57 4.08 4.77 6.68
CA SER A 57 5.37 4.63 6.00
C SER A 57 6.08 5.96 5.81
N SER A 58 5.35 7.07 5.65
CA SER A 58 5.89 8.41 5.46
C SER A 58 6.66 8.90 6.70
N ASN A 59 6.08 8.67 7.88
CA ASN A 59 6.64 9.16 9.15
C ASN A 59 7.67 8.22 9.79
N SER A 60 7.92 7.06 9.20
CA SER A 60 8.80 6.04 9.79
C SER A 60 10.25 6.16 9.33
N LYS A 61 11.20 5.90 10.23
CA LYS A 61 12.64 5.95 9.93
C LYS A 61 13.03 4.83 8.96
N ILE A 62 13.95 5.13 8.04
CA ILE A 62 14.59 4.12 7.20
C ILE A 62 15.87 3.65 7.91
N CYS A 63 16.13 2.34 7.87
CA CYS A 63 17.39 1.77 8.28
C CYS A 63 18.49 2.11 7.26
N LEU A 64 19.54 2.82 7.69
CA LEU A 64 20.65 3.19 6.81
C LEU A 64 21.47 1.99 6.32
N LYS A 65 21.38 0.84 7.00
CA LYS A 65 22.13 -0.38 6.63
C LYS A 65 21.47 -1.17 5.51
N CYS A 66 20.14 -1.30 5.51
CA CYS A 66 19.43 -2.15 4.55
C CYS A 66 18.38 -1.41 3.69
N GLY A 67 18.08 -0.14 3.98
CA GLY A 67 17.10 0.64 3.23
C GLY A 67 15.63 0.33 3.56
N TRP A 68 15.38 -0.54 4.54
CA TRP A 68 14.01 -0.90 4.96
C TRP A 68 13.45 0.07 5.99
N ILE A 69 12.12 0.23 5.99
CA ILE A 69 11.42 0.99 7.03
C ILE A 69 11.53 0.24 8.36
N ILE A 70 11.92 0.95 9.40
CA ILE A 70 12.03 0.43 10.77
C ILE A 70 10.64 0.44 11.39
N CYS A 71 10.19 -0.70 11.91
CA CYS A 71 8.94 -0.76 12.66
C CYS A 71 9.05 0.09 13.94
N PRO A 72 8.14 1.07 14.16
CA PRO A 72 8.20 1.93 15.34
C PRO A 72 7.90 1.20 16.65
N LYS A 73 7.22 0.04 16.59
CA LYS A 73 6.84 -0.74 17.77
C LYS A 73 7.91 -1.72 18.22
N CYS A 74 8.48 -2.50 17.30
CA CYS A 74 9.43 -3.57 17.66
C CYS A 74 10.86 -3.34 17.15
N GLY A 75 11.12 -2.24 16.43
CA GLY A 75 12.44 -1.91 15.90
C GLY A 75 12.92 -2.79 14.74
N ALA A 76 12.11 -3.75 14.29
CA ALA A 76 12.51 -4.66 13.22
C ALA A 76 12.66 -3.94 11.87
N CYS A 77 13.68 -4.35 11.12
CA CYS A 77 13.93 -3.99 9.72
C CYS A 77 14.54 -5.21 9.00
N GLY A 78 14.93 -5.06 7.73
CA GLY A 78 15.48 -6.15 6.93
C GLY A 78 16.79 -6.77 7.45
N CYS A 79 17.53 -6.11 8.36
CA CYS A 79 18.84 -6.59 8.81
C CYS A 79 18.81 -7.92 9.58
N GLY A 80 17.65 -8.32 10.13
CA GLY A 80 17.49 -9.55 10.88
C GLY A 80 16.85 -10.70 10.08
N LEU A 81 16.70 -10.54 8.77
CA LEU A 81 16.06 -11.53 7.90
C LEU A 81 17.12 -12.34 7.15
N SER A 82 16.79 -13.61 6.85
CA SER A 82 17.54 -14.39 5.86
C SER A 82 17.34 -13.80 4.46
N GLU A 83 18.26 -14.13 3.54
CA GLU A 83 18.17 -13.68 2.13
C GLU A 83 16.87 -14.12 1.45
N GLU A 84 16.44 -15.36 1.70
CA GLU A 84 15.16 -15.85 1.17
C GLU A 84 13.97 -15.05 1.73
N THR A 85 13.98 -14.76 3.03
CA THR A 85 12.89 -14.01 3.68
C THR A 85 12.86 -12.56 3.19
N ILE A 86 14.00 -11.90 3.06
CA ILE A 86 14.04 -10.50 2.60
C ILE A 86 13.57 -10.40 1.14
N ALA A 87 13.89 -11.39 0.29
CA ALA A 87 13.39 -11.47 -1.08
C ALA A 87 11.86 -11.64 -1.11
N ALA A 88 11.31 -12.56 -0.32
CA ALA A 88 9.86 -12.77 -0.22
C ALA A 88 9.12 -11.49 0.22
N VAL A 89 9.60 -10.83 1.29
CA VAL A 89 8.97 -9.59 1.77
C VAL A 89 9.12 -8.47 0.74
N TYR A 90 10.26 -8.39 0.03
CA TYR A 90 10.46 -7.40 -1.05
C TYR A 90 9.46 -7.60 -2.19
N HIS A 91 9.27 -8.83 -2.67
CA HIS A 91 8.30 -9.12 -3.73
C HIS A 91 6.86 -8.80 -3.31
N MET A 92 6.50 -9.10 -2.05
CA MET A 92 5.19 -8.71 -1.50
C MET A 92 5.02 -7.19 -1.47
N ARG A 93 6.05 -6.45 -1.08
CA ARG A 93 6.03 -4.98 -1.10
C ARG A 93 5.93 -4.42 -2.52
N ARG A 94 6.59 -5.04 -3.50
CA ARG A 94 6.62 -4.59 -4.90
C ARG A 94 5.23 -4.51 -5.53
N VAL A 95 4.31 -5.41 -5.16
CA VAL A 95 2.91 -5.36 -5.61
C VAL A 95 2.26 -4.02 -5.27
N TYR A 96 2.54 -3.46 -4.09
CA TYR A 96 2.02 -2.14 -3.71
C TYR A 96 2.72 -1.00 -4.44
N GLU A 97 4.02 -1.13 -4.72
CA GLU A 97 4.78 -0.13 -5.47
C GLU A 97 4.32 -0.06 -6.94
N ASP A 98 4.01 -1.21 -7.55
CA ASP A 98 3.42 -1.31 -8.88
C ASP A 98 2.00 -0.68 -8.91
N LEU A 99 1.20 -0.89 -7.86
CA LEU A 99 -0.12 -0.26 -7.72
C LEU A 99 -0.06 1.26 -7.52
N LEU A 100 0.97 1.76 -6.85
CA LEU A 100 1.17 3.18 -6.56
C LEU A 100 1.96 3.94 -7.64
N ALA A 101 2.50 3.24 -8.64
CA ALA A 101 3.45 3.78 -9.61
C ALA A 101 4.68 4.46 -8.95
N GLY A 102 5.16 3.93 -7.81
CA GLY A 102 6.29 4.51 -7.06
C GLY A 102 6.55 3.84 -5.70
N LYS A 103 7.58 4.30 -4.97
CA LYS A 103 7.95 3.76 -3.64
C LYS A 103 6.84 4.04 -2.60
N VAL A 104 6.57 3.07 -1.72
CA VAL A 104 5.57 3.20 -0.64
C VAL A 104 5.92 4.30 0.38
N LYS A 105 7.20 4.65 0.53
CA LYS A 105 7.64 5.78 1.34
C LYS A 105 8.05 6.93 0.43
N ARG A 106 7.52 8.12 0.69
CA ARG A 106 7.98 9.38 0.08
C ARG A 106 9.26 9.85 0.81
N GLU A 107 10.19 10.41 0.04
CA GLU A 107 11.53 10.80 0.48
C GLU A 107 11.53 11.67 1.75
#